data_AF-A0A1W1XDA4-F1
#
_entry.id   AF-A0A1W1XDA4-F1
#
_cell.length_a   1.000
_cell.length_b   1.000
_cell.length_c   1.000
_cell.angle_alpha   90.00
_cell.angle_beta   90.00
_cell.angle_gamma   90.00
#
_symmetry.space_group_name_H-M   'P 1'
#
loop_
_entity.id
_entity.type
_entity.pdbx_description
1 polymer ?
#
loop_
_entity_poly.entity_id
_entity_poly.type
_entity_poly.pdbx_seq_one_letter_code
_entity_poly.pdbx_strand_id
1 'polypeptide(L)'
;MPETTSSRTQFTWCTKEERFLPVSRCLVCKTPCDETRRRGDMGAAADALVEAGRIKEYFVMTAKARSQEKSAESSPRFFFLENGTLRELQDDQYSRTTVYEAVGSYGVERRFVRPEEKNNILYEGKKPPKKTVPLLVLKENDEVVLSDWKELEAEPERLAAVKEVVVTRPVKQVFVLKAL
;
A
#
# COMPACT_ATOMS: atom_id res chain seq x y z
N MET A 1 41.15 16.60 20.91
CA MET A 1 40.35 17.84 20.86
C MET A 1 38.89 17.44 20.71
N PRO A 2 37.99 17.82 21.62
CA PRO A 2 36.58 17.51 21.44
C PRO A 2 36.00 18.49 20.41
N GLU A 3 35.38 17.94 19.37
CA GLU A 3 34.61 18.68 18.39
C GLU A 3 33.50 19.44 19.12
N THR A 4 33.53 20.76 19.09
CA THR A 4 32.41 21.61 19.51
C THR A 4 31.27 21.38 18.54
N THR A 5 30.41 20.41 18.83
CA THR A 5 29.06 20.35 18.26
C THR A 5 28.35 21.63 18.67
N SER A 6 28.30 22.59 17.74
CA SER A 6 27.46 23.77 17.85
C SER A 6 26.05 23.32 18.20
N SER A 7 25.65 23.54 19.45
CA SER A 7 24.33 23.19 19.94
C SER A 7 23.33 24.15 19.28
N ARG A 8 22.84 23.77 18.09
CA ARG A 8 21.65 24.43 17.51
C ARG A 8 20.59 24.46 18.59
N THR A 9 20.07 25.66 18.88
CA THR A 9 19.04 25.87 19.90
C THR A 9 17.86 24.93 19.64
N GLN A 10 17.51 24.12 20.63
CA GLN A 10 16.43 23.13 20.53
C GLN A 10 15.02 23.75 20.43
N PHE A 11 14.94 25.08 20.52
CA PHE A 11 13.72 25.86 20.57
C PHE A 11 13.74 27.01 19.56
N THR A 12 12.56 27.40 19.08
CA THR A 12 12.32 28.56 18.21
C THR A 12 11.15 29.39 18.76
N TRP A 13 11.22 30.72 18.68
CA TRP A 13 10.13 31.59 19.09
C TRP A 13 8.98 31.52 18.07
N CYS A 14 7.77 31.25 18.52
CA CYS A 14 6.58 31.24 17.68
C CYS A 14 5.74 32.48 17.94
N THR A 15 5.68 33.40 16.97
CA THR A 15 4.86 34.62 17.07
C THR A 15 3.37 34.34 17.21
N LYS A 16 2.87 33.21 16.67
CA LYS A 16 1.45 32.84 16.74
C LYS A 16 1.01 32.35 18.12
N GLU A 17 1.92 31.72 18.87
CA GLU A 17 1.63 31.19 20.22
C GLU A 17 2.31 32.00 21.33
N GLU A 18 3.02 33.08 20.97
CA GLU A 18 3.78 33.97 21.87
C GLU A 18 4.67 33.22 22.88
N ARG A 19 5.34 32.16 22.42
CA ARG A 19 6.23 31.33 23.26
C ARG A 19 7.31 30.60 22.47
N PHE A 20 8.34 30.12 23.17
CA PHE A 20 9.33 29.21 22.60
C PHE A 20 8.75 27.81 22.40
N LEU A 21 8.89 27.27 21.19
CA LEU A 21 8.47 25.91 20.80
C LEU A 21 9.69 25.05 20.48
N PRO A 22 9.66 23.75 20.83
CA PRO A 22 10.68 22.81 20.35
C PRO A 22 10.74 22.80 18.81
N VAL A 23 11.95 22.76 18.25
CA VAL A 23 12.17 22.70 16.78
C VAL A 23 11.54 21.43 16.18
N SER A 24 11.52 20.35 16.95
CA SER A 24 10.93 19.06 16.59
C SER A 24 9.56 18.85 17.22
N ARG A 25 8.66 19.85 17.26
CA ARG A 25 7.30 19.67 17.82
C ARG A 25 6.33 19.05 16.81
N CYS A 26 5.57 18.03 17.21
CA CYS A 26 4.53 17.45 16.36
C CYS A 26 3.44 18.48 16.06
N LEU A 27 3.05 18.61 14.78
CA LEU A 27 1.98 19.53 14.36
C LEU A 27 0.58 19.05 14.76
N VAL A 28 0.40 17.75 15.00
CA VAL A 28 -0.86 17.16 15.44
C VAL A 28 -0.96 17.22 16.96
N CYS A 29 0.05 16.71 17.66
CA CYS A 29 -0.01 16.60 19.12
C CYS A 29 0.56 17.75 19.91
N LYS A 30 1.27 18.68 19.26
CA LYS A 30 2.00 19.78 19.89
C LYS A 30 2.99 19.32 20.97
N THR A 31 3.32 18.03 21.01
CA THR A 31 4.29 17.43 21.93
C THR A 31 5.67 17.41 21.25
N PRO A 32 6.78 17.62 21.97
CA PRO A 32 8.12 17.47 21.40
C PRO A 32 8.35 16.04 20.87
N CYS A 33 8.77 15.91 19.61
CA CYS A 33 9.08 14.62 18.95
C CYS A 33 10.46 14.06 19.32
N ASP A 34 11.24 14.73 20.17
CA ASP A 34 12.58 14.27 20.55
C ASP A 34 12.56 12.91 21.27
N GLU A 35 11.48 12.57 21.98
CA GLU A 35 11.32 11.24 22.59
C GLU A 35 10.94 10.17 21.56
N THR A 36 10.10 10.52 20.58
CA THR A 36 9.62 9.60 19.53
C THR A 36 10.72 9.27 18.52
N ARG A 37 11.54 10.26 18.16
CA ARG A 37 12.66 10.09 17.20
C ARG A 37 13.78 9.21 17.76
N ARG A 38 13.96 9.16 19.09
CA ARG A 38 14.97 8.30 19.75
C ARG A 38 14.59 6.82 19.75
N ARG A 39 13.29 6.47 19.69
CA ARG A 39 12.83 5.07 19.71
C ARG A 39 12.81 4.40 18.32
N GLY A 40 12.95 5.14 17.23
CA GLY A 40 12.98 4.59 15.87
C GLY A 40 11.66 3.99 15.37
N ASP A 41 10.63 3.91 16.22
CA ASP A 41 9.35 3.28 15.90
C ASP A 41 8.29 4.33 15.52
N MET A 42 8.41 4.86 14.30
CA MET A 42 7.41 5.78 13.75
C MET A 42 6.05 5.09 13.50
N GLY A 43 6.03 3.76 13.37
CA GLY A 43 4.81 2.98 13.17
C GLY A 43 3.95 2.99 14.42
N ALA A 44 4.49 2.55 15.56
CA ALA A 44 3.77 2.54 16.82
C ALA A 44 3.31 3.94 17.26
N ALA A 45 4.10 4.98 16.97
CA ALA A 45 3.71 6.35 17.24
C ALA A 45 2.51 6.82 16.40
N ALA A 46 2.43 6.41 15.14
CA ALA A 46 1.28 6.71 14.29
C ALA A 46 0.04 5.94 14.77
N ASP A 47 0.18 4.65 15.11
CA ASP A 47 -0.91 3.82 15.61
C ASP A 47 -1.50 4.40 16.90
N ALA A 48 -0.67 4.85 17.84
CA ALA A 48 -1.12 5.52 19.06
C ALA A 48 -1.91 6.83 18.78
N LEU A 49 -1.57 7.57 17.72
CA LEU A 49 -2.30 8.77 17.32
C LEU A 49 -3.65 8.44 16.65
N VAL A 50 -3.73 7.32 15.93
CA VAL A 50 -4.98 6.78 15.37
C VAL A 50 -5.90 6.31 16.50
N GLU A 51 -5.39 5.52 17.45
CA GLU A 51 -6.13 5.06 18.63
C GLU A 51 -6.64 6.21 19.49
N ALA A 52 -5.84 7.26 19.65
CA ALA A 52 -6.24 8.48 20.36
C ALA A 52 -7.24 9.36 19.56
N GLY A 53 -7.64 8.96 18.35
CA GLY A 53 -8.58 9.68 17.49
C GLY A 53 -8.05 11.02 16.98
N ARG A 54 -6.73 11.21 16.95
CA ARG A 54 -6.09 12.50 16.59
C ARG A 54 -5.75 12.63 15.13
N ILE A 55 -5.65 11.49 14.45
CA ILE A 55 -5.49 11.35 13.01
C ILE A 55 -6.40 10.22 12.55
N LYS A 56 -6.78 10.26 11.28
CA LYS A 56 -7.43 9.16 10.58
C LYS A 56 -6.46 8.59 9.58
N GLU A 57 -6.49 7.28 9.43
CA GLU A 57 -5.76 6.58 8.39
C GLU A 57 -6.61 6.37 7.15
N TYR A 58 -5.97 6.47 5.99
CA TYR A 58 -6.56 6.15 4.71
C TYR A 58 -5.53 5.47 3.83
N PHE A 59 -6.00 4.59 2.96
CA PHE A 59 -5.16 3.86 2.03
C PHE A 59 -5.36 4.40 0.63
N VAL A 60 -4.25 4.67 -0.04
CA VAL A 60 -4.22 5.17 -1.40
C VAL A 60 -3.51 4.14 -2.27
N MET A 61 -4.20 3.72 -3.32
CA MET A 61 -3.67 2.86 -4.36
C MET A 61 -3.18 3.72 -5.52
N THR A 62 -1.88 3.76 -5.72
CA THR A 62 -1.27 4.51 -6.83
C THR A 62 -0.87 3.52 -7.92
N ALA A 63 -1.38 3.72 -9.12
CA ALA A 63 -1.07 2.82 -10.23
C ALA A 63 0.45 2.80 -10.44
N LYS A 64 1.07 1.63 -10.32
CA LYS A 64 2.47 1.51 -10.71
C LYS A 64 2.50 1.76 -12.20
N ALA A 65 3.31 2.71 -12.65
CA ALA A 65 3.67 2.74 -14.05
C ALA A 65 4.13 1.32 -14.38
N ARG A 66 3.57 0.69 -15.42
CA ARG A 66 4.23 -0.49 -15.98
C ARG A 66 5.66 -0.02 -16.21
N SER A 67 6.61 -0.50 -15.41
CA SER A 67 7.99 -0.16 -15.63
C SER A 67 8.22 -0.46 -17.09
N GLN A 68 8.43 0.58 -17.89
CA GLN A 68 8.92 0.45 -19.25
C GLN A 68 10.40 0.07 -19.19
N GLU A 69 10.77 -0.84 -18.29
CA GLU A 69 11.82 -1.80 -18.58
C GLU A 69 11.21 -2.72 -19.62
N LYS A 70 11.29 -2.25 -20.87
CA LYS A 70 11.33 -3.10 -22.05
C LYS A 70 12.58 -3.99 -21.94
N SER A 71 12.66 -4.88 -20.95
CA SER A 71 13.34 -6.15 -21.18
C SER A 71 12.36 -6.99 -21.99
N ALA A 72 12.82 -7.51 -23.11
CA ALA A 72 12.02 -8.13 -24.16
C ALA A 72 11.34 -9.47 -23.78
N GLU A 73 11.09 -9.73 -22.49
CA GLU A 73 10.87 -11.10 -22.00
C GLU A 73 10.16 -11.19 -20.63
N SER A 74 9.32 -10.21 -20.23
CA SER A 74 8.39 -10.50 -19.12
C SER A 74 7.18 -11.25 -19.68
N SER A 75 7.24 -12.59 -19.62
CA SER A 75 6.10 -13.44 -19.91
C SER A 75 4.88 -12.98 -19.10
N PRO A 76 3.67 -12.99 -19.68
CA PRO A 76 2.45 -12.66 -18.94
C PRO A 76 2.37 -13.55 -17.69
N ARG A 77 2.24 -12.93 -16.51
CA ARG A 77 2.12 -13.65 -15.24
C ARG A 77 0.70 -14.14 -15.06
N PHE A 78 0.57 -15.44 -14.80
CA PHE A 78 -0.70 -16.11 -14.59
C PHE A 78 -0.76 -16.70 -13.18
N PHE A 79 -1.93 -16.72 -12.57
CA PHE A 79 -2.16 -17.23 -11.22
C PHE A 79 -3.36 -18.16 -11.20
N PHE A 80 -3.41 -19.11 -10.27
CA PHE A 80 -4.57 -19.96 -10.04
C PHE A 80 -4.75 -20.24 -8.55
N LEU A 81 -6.00 -20.41 -8.14
CA LEU A 81 -6.34 -20.80 -6.77
C LEU A 81 -6.33 -22.31 -6.66
N GLU A 82 -5.57 -22.84 -5.70
CA GLU A 82 -5.47 -24.25 -5.35
C GLU A 82 -5.55 -24.38 -3.82
N ASN A 83 -6.55 -25.11 -3.32
CA ASN A 83 -6.77 -25.32 -1.87
C ASN A 83 -6.88 -24.02 -1.04
N GLY A 84 -7.40 -22.94 -1.65
CA GLY A 84 -7.50 -21.63 -1.01
C GLY A 84 -6.22 -20.80 -1.04
N THR A 85 -5.13 -21.34 -1.58
CA THR A 85 -3.87 -20.64 -1.79
C THR A 85 -3.73 -20.23 -3.24
N LEU A 86 -3.35 -18.97 -3.48
CA LEU A 86 -3.02 -18.51 -4.82
C LEU A 86 -1.59 -18.89 -5.18
N ARG A 87 -1.39 -19.39 -6.39
CA ARG A 87 -0.08 -19.79 -6.91
C ARG A 87 0.14 -19.26 -8.31
N GLU A 88 1.38 -18.90 -8.62
CA GLU A 88 1.80 -18.53 -9.97
C GLU A 88 1.86 -19.78 -10.87
N LEU A 89 1.21 -19.71 -12.03
CA LEU A 89 1.18 -20.76 -13.04
C LEU A 89 2.43 -20.66 -13.90
N GLN A 90 3.24 -21.72 -13.91
CA GLN A 90 4.40 -21.84 -14.79
C GLN A 90 3.98 -22.27 -16.21
N ASP A 91 4.80 -21.96 -17.21
CA ASP A 91 4.50 -22.21 -18.62
C ASP A 91 4.35 -23.71 -18.97
N ASP A 92 4.93 -24.60 -18.17
CA ASP A 92 4.86 -26.06 -18.30
C ASP A 92 3.74 -26.69 -17.47
N GLN A 93 3.00 -25.88 -16.70
CA GLN A 93 1.98 -26.35 -15.77
C GLN A 93 0.58 -26.28 -16.35
N TYR A 94 -0.24 -27.23 -15.90
CA TYR A 94 -1.66 -27.27 -16.19
C TYR A 94 -2.46 -27.10 -14.89
N SER A 95 -3.47 -26.23 -14.93
CA SER A 95 -4.46 -26.11 -13.87
C SER A 95 -5.87 -26.38 -14.41
N ARG A 96 -6.67 -27.10 -13.61
CA ARG A 96 -8.11 -27.32 -13.85
C ARG A 96 -8.99 -26.18 -13.30
N THR A 97 -8.41 -25.27 -12.52
CA THR A 97 -9.12 -24.16 -11.88
C THR A 97 -9.03 -22.88 -12.73
N THR A 98 -9.78 -21.85 -12.32
CA THR A 98 -9.74 -20.54 -12.98
C THR A 98 -8.33 -19.96 -12.93
N VAL A 99 -7.82 -19.55 -14.10
CA VAL A 99 -6.54 -18.84 -14.23
C VAL A 99 -6.80 -17.33 -14.28
N TYR A 100 -5.95 -16.57 -13.63
CA TYR A 100 -5.99 -15.12 -13.54
C TYR A 100 -4.76 -14.54 -14.23
N GLU A 101 -4.97 -13.71 -15.25
CA GLU A 101 -3.90 -13.00 -15.95
C GLU A 101 -3.65 -11.65 -15.29
N ALA A 102 -2.41 -11.37 -14.89
CA ALA A 102 -2.04 -10.04 -14.40
C ALA A 102 -1.97 -9.03 -15.55
N VAL A 103 -2.73 -7.94 -15.43
CA VAL A 103 -2.81 -6.88 -16.45
C VAL A 103 -2.29 -5.52 -15.97
N GLY A 104 -1.98 -5.39 -14.68
CA GLY A 104 -1.36 -4.21 -14.06
C GLY A 104 -1.24 -4.37 -12.55
N SER A 105 -0.75 -3.34 -11.87
CA SER A 105 -0.70 -3.33 -10.40
C SER A 105 -0.72 -1.92 -9.81
N TYR A 106 -1.03 -1.86 -8.52
CA TYR A 106 -1.02 -0.66 -7.69
C TYR A 106 -0.04 -0.82 -6.53
N GLY A 107 0.70 0.24 -6.25
CA GLY A 107 1.37 0.41 -4.95
C GLY A 107 0.35 0.87 -3.93
N VAL A 108 0.52 0.44 -2.69
CA VAL A 108 -0.34 0.82 -1.56
C VAL A 108 0.43 1.79 -0.66
N GLU A 109 -0.16 2.95 -0.40
CA GLU A 109 0.37 3.94 0.52
C GLU A 109 -0.60 4.14 1.68
N ARG A 110 -0.09 4.09 2.92
CA ARG A 110 -0.84 4.48 4.12
C ARG A 110 -0.65 6.00 4.34
N ARG A 111 -1.73 6.76 4.25
CA ARG A 111 -1.76 8.21 4.50
C ARG A 111 -2.48 8.52 5.80
N PHE A 112 -2.02 9.55 6.50
CA PHE A 112 -2.62 10.04 7.73
C PHE A 112 -3.16 11.45 7.52
N VAL A 113 -4.41 11.68 7.88
CA VAL A 113 -5.07 12.99 7.77
C VAL A 113 -5.72 13.38 9.10
N ARG A 114 -6.18 14.62 9.20
CA ARG A 114 -6.90 15.05 10.40
C ARG A 114 -8.29 14.40 10.47
N PRO A 115 -8.84 14.17 11.67
CA PRO A 115 -10.15 13.55 11.82
C PRO A 115 -11.28 14.30 11.12
N GLU A 116 -11.15 15.61 10.96
CA GLU A 116 -12.17 16.46 10.33
C GLU A 116 -12.08 16.45 8.79
N GLU A 117 -10.98 15.97 8.21
CA GLU A 117 -10.79 15.91 6.76
C GLU A 117 -11.53 14.71 6.16
N LYS A 118 -12.33 14.97 5.12
CA LYS A 118 -12.98 13.92 4.33
C LYS A 118 -12.01 13.50 3.21
N ASN A 119 -11.25 12.43 3.43
CA ASN A 119 -10.45 11.83 2.37
C ASN A 119 -11.04 10.46 2.01
N ASN A 120 -11.66 10.35 0.83
CA ASN A 120 -12.27 9.10 0.35
C ASN A 120 -11.56 8.56 -0.90
N ILE A 121 -10.32 9.01 -1.15
CA ILE A 121 -9.59 8.66 -2.37
C ILE A 121 -8.90 7.31 -2.15
N LEU A 122 -9.53 6.23 -2.62
CA LEU A 122 -8.90 4.91 -2.66
C LEU A 122 -7.92 4.76 -3.83
N TYR A 123 -8.19 5.44 -4.96
CA TYR A 123 -7.36 5.32 -6.18
C TYR A 123 -6.76 6.67 -6.53
N GLU A 124 -5.44 6.72 -6.61
CA GLU A 124 -4.71 7.86 -7.15
C GLU A 124 -4.33 7.56 -8.60
N GLY A 125 -5.00 8.24 -9.53
CA GLY A 125 -4.83 8.07 -10.97
C GLY A 125 -5.92 7.21 -11.60
N LYS A 126 -5.52 6.30 -12.50
CA LYS A 126 -6.48 5.48 -13.27
C LYS A 126 -7.15 4.45 -12.37
N LYS A 127 -8.48 4.35 -12.46
CA LYS A 127 -9.25 3.26 -11.86
C LYS A 127 -8.97 1.92 -12.55
N PRO A 128 -9.18 0.79 -11.85
CA PRO A 128 -9.00 -0.53 -12.43
C PRO A 128 -9.97 -0.74 -13.61
N PRO A 129 -9.57 -1.49 -14.66
CA PRO A 129 -10.43 -1.77 -15.80
C PRO A 129 -11.67 -2.57 -15.41
N LYS A 130 -12.76 -2.40 -16.15
CA LYS A 130 -13.98 -3.23 -15.99
C LYS A 130 -13.65 -4.71 -16.25
N LYS A 131 -14.31 -5.63 -15.52
CA LYS A 131 -14.12 -7.09 -15.61
C LYS A 131 -12.75 -7.59 -15.11
N THR A 132 -12.07 -6.81 -14.29
CA THR A 132 -10.90 -7.25 -13.53
C THR A 132 -11.28 -7.46 -12.06
N VAL A 133 -10.45 -8.19 -11.33
CA VAL A 133 -10.57 -8.37 -9.88
C VAL A 133 -9.24 -8.07 -9.18
N PRO A 134 -9.25 -7.60 -7.93
CA PRO A 134 -8.04 -7.38 -7.17
C PRO A 134 -7.45 -8.68 -6.63
N LEU A 135 -6.14 -8.83 -6.80
CA LEU A 135 -5.31 -9.81 -6.12
C LEU A 135 -4.41 -9.05 -5.16
N LEU A 136 -4.58 -9.29 -3.87
CA LEU A 136 -3.82 -8.67 -2.79
C LEU A 136 -2.56 -9.49 -2.52
N VAL A 137 -1.39 -8.87 -2.64
CA VAL A 137 -0.10 -9.45 -2.22
C VAL A 137 0.22 -8.90 -0.83
N LEU A 138 0.19 -9.76 0.17
CA LEU A 138 0.43 -9.41 1.57
C LEU A 138 1.93 -9.25 1.84
N LYS A 139 2.28 -8.52 2.90
CA LYS A 139 3.68 -8.33 3.34
C LYS A 139 4.35 -9.64 3.76
N GLU A 140 3.56 -10.63 4.18
CA GLU A 140 4.02 -11.97 4.56
C GLU A 140 4.18 -12.93 3.35
N ASN A 141 4.08 -12.39 2.12
CA ASN A 141 4.10 -13.13 0.85
C ASN A 141 2.89 -14.07 0.62
N ASP A 142 1.86 -13.97 1.45
CA ASP A 142 0.56 -14.56 1.18
C ASP A 142 -0.20 -13.75 0.11
N GLU A 143 -1.08 -14.43 -0.62
CA GLU A 143 -1.84 -13.85 -1.73
C GLU A 143 -3.33 -14.15 -1.60
N VAL A 144 -4.17 -13.13 -1.79
CA VAL A 144 -5.64 -13.24 -1.66
C VAL A 144 -6.31 -12.64 -2.89
N VAL A 145 -7.15 -13.41 -3.59
CA VAL A 145 -7.99 -12.90 -4.68
C VAL A 145 -9.36 -12.50 -4.13
N LEU A 146 -9.78 -11.27 -4.39
CA LEU A 146 -11.12 -10.82 -4.05
C LEU A 146 -12.11 -11.10 -5.16
N SER A 147 -13.40 -11.10 -4.82
CA SER A 147 -14.47 -11.36 -5.77
C SER A 147 -14.64 -10.21 -6.77
N ASP A 148 -14.53 -8.97 -6.29
CA ASP A 148 -14.56 -7.76 -7.10
C ASP A 148 -13.90 -6.56 -6.40
N TRP A 149 -13.84 -5.42 -7.08
CA TRP A 149 -13.27 -4.18 -6.54
C TRP A 149 -14.14 -3.49 -5.48
N LYS A 150 -15.46 -3.76 -5.45
CA LYS A 150 -16.36 -3.15 -4.46
C LYS A 150 -16.10 -3.71 -3.07
N GLU A 151 -15.71 -4.98 -2.98
CA GLU A 151 -15.26 -5.61 -1.73
C GLU A 151 -14.11 -4.80 -1.11
N LEU A 152 -13.11 -4.42 -1.91
CA LEU A 152 -11.98 -3.60 -1.46
C LEU A 152 -12.38 -2.14 -1.15
N GLU A 153 -13.33 -1.59 -1.91
CA GLU A 153 -13.86 -0.23 -1.68
C GLU A 153 -14.70 -0.13 -0.40
N ALA A 154 -15.37 -1.22 -0.02
CA ALA A 154 -16.16 -1.30 1.20
C ALA A 154 -15.30 -1.45 2.46
N GLU A 155 -14.15 -2.15 2.34
CA GLU A 155 -13.21 -2.41 3.45
C GLU A 155 -11.75 -2.04 3.07
N PRO A 156 -11.41 -0.74 2.90
CA PRO A 156 -10.07 -0.30 2.53
C PRO A 156 -8.98 -0.69 3.54
N GLU A 157 -9.33 -0.89 4.80
CA GLU A 157 -8.44 -1.28 5.90
C GLU A 157 -7.69 -2.59 5.64
N ARG A 158 -8.23 -3.46 4.77
CA ARG A 158 -7.54 -4.68 4.32
C ARG A 158 -6.19 -4.37 3.67
N LEU A 159 -6.01 -3.16 3.14
CA LEU A 159 -4.75 -2.69 2.54
C LEU A 159 -3.62 -2.47 3.55
N ALA A 160 -3.89 -2.45 4.87
CA ALA A 160 -2.86 -2.28 5.90
C ALA A 160 -1.75 -3.34 5.84
N ALA A 161 -2.13 -4.59 5.55
CA ALA A 161 -1.23 -5.73 5.40
C ALA A 161 -0.74 -5.95 3.97
N VAL A 162 -1.21 -5.15 3.01
CA VAL A 162 -0.95 -5.34 1.58
C VAL A 162 0.28 -4.57 1.15
N LYS A 163 1.17 -5.25 0.43
CA LYS A 163 2.34 -4.67 -0.23
C LYS A 163 1.99 -4.15 -1.62
N GLU A 164 1.16 -4.88 -2.34
CA GLU A 164 0.77 -4.59 -3.72
C GLU A 164 -0.61 -5.15 -4.03
N VAL A 165 -1.37 -4.44 -4.85
CA VAL A 165 -2.60 -4.97 -5.44
C VAL A 165 -2.38 -5.20 -6.92
N VAL A 166 -2.42 -6.46 -7.34
CA VAL A 166 -2.34 -6.85 -8.74
C VAL A 166 -3.74 -6.80 -9.35
N VAL A 167 -3.85 -6.16 -10.50
CA VAL A 167 -5.07 -6.12 -11.31
C VAL A 167 -5.08 -7.37 -12.16
N THR A 168 -6.05 -8.26 -11.92
CA THR A 168 -6.13 -9.52 -12.67
C THR A 168 -7.41 -9.66 -13.47
N ARG A 169 -7.35 -10.40 -14.57
CA ARG A 169 -8.51 -10.79 -15.37
C ARG A 169 -8.69 -12.31 -15.31
N PRO A 170 -9.87 -12.83 -14.94
CA PRO A 170 -10.12 -14.27 -15.03
C PRO A 170 -10.16 -14.69 -16.50
N VAL A 171 -9.36 -15.70 -16.83
CA VAL A 171 -9.25 -16.29 -18.17
C VAL A 171 -10.03 -17.60 -18.15
N LYS A 172 -11.04 -17.70 -19.02
CA LYS A 172 -11.64 -19.00 -19.35
C LYS A 172 -10.64 -19.74 -20.23
N GLN A 173 -10.08 -20.85 -19.76
CA GLN A 173 -9.24 -21.69 -20.62
C GLN A 173 -10.05 -22.15 -21.84
N VAL A 174 -9.57 -21.82 -23.04
CA VAL A 174 -10.05 -22.40 -24.30
C VAL A 174 -8.88 -23.24 -24.82
N PHE A 175 -8.98 -24.55 -24.68
CA PHE A 175 -7.96 -25.44 -25.23
C PHE A 175 -8.01 -25.38 -26.76
N VAL A 176 -6.91 -24.98 -27.38
CA VAL A 176 -6.69 -25.22 -28.82
C VAL A 176 -5.78 -26.44 -28.90
N LEU A 177 -6.36 -27.60 -29.21
CA LEU A 177 -5.58 -28.78 -29.57
C LEU A 177 -4.75 -28.42 -30.82
N LYS A 178 -3.42 -28.37 -30.68
CA LYS A 178 -2.53 -28.39 -31.84
C LYS A 178 -2.51 -29.83 -32.35
N ALA A 179 -2.93 -30.03 -33.60
CA ALA A 179 -2.68 -31.30 -34.28
C ALA A 179 -1.16 -31.54 -34.33
N LEU A 180 -0.75 -32.74 -33.94
CA LEU A 180 0.62 -33.24 -34.10
C LEU A 180 0.95 -33.43 -35.58
#